data_AF-A0A4Q3GMN7-F1
#
_entry.id   AF-A0A4Q3GMN7-F1
#
_cell.length_a   1.000
_cell.length_b   1.000
_cell.length_c   1.000
_cell.angle_alpha   90.00
_cell.angle_beta   90.00
_cell.angle_gamma   90.00
#
_symmetry.space_group_name_H-M   'P 1'
#
loop_
_entity.id
_entity.type
_entity.pdbx_description
1 polymer ?
#
loop_
_entity_poly.entity_id
_entity_poly.type
_entity_poly.pdbx_seq_one_letter_code
_entity_poly.pdbx_strand_id
1 'polypeptide(L)'
;PRPGYTLTMDFSNRGASTLNLLKRLDALTTEAGGRVNPYKDQRMSAATFAAGFPEWPELERHRDPRFSSDFWRRTALSLSAHVPALAAE
;
A
#
# COMPACT_ATOMS: atom_id res chain seq x y z
N PRO A 1 13.89 -4.48 -9.70
CA PRO A 1 14.41 -4.28 -8.32
C PRO A 1 14.95 -2.85 -8.19
N ARG A 2 14.61 -2.12 -7.11
CA ARG A 2 15.16 -0.75 -6.88
C ARG A 2 16.38 -0.87 -5.95
N PRO A 3 17.52 -0.24 -6.25
CA PRO A 3 18.66 -0.18 -5.33
C PRO A 3 18.26 0.43 -3.98
N GLY A 4 18.84 -0.08 -2.89
CA GLY A 4 18.57 0.41 -1.54
C GLY A 4 18.66 -0.69 -0.49
N TYR A 5 18.28 -0.34 0.74
CA TYR A 5 18.28 -1.27 1.87
C TYR A 5 16.87 -1.83 2.10
N THR A 6 16.79 -3.12 2.39
CA THR A 6 15.56 -3.77 2.86
C THR A 6 15.75 -4.19 4.31
N LEU A 7 14.92 -3.65 5.20
CA LEU A 7 14.90 -4.03 6.61
C LEU A 7 13.68 -4.92 6.87
N THR A 8 13.89 -5.99 7.63
CA THR A 8 12.80 -6.81 8.19
C THR A 8 12.95 -6.78 9.69
N MET A 9 11.90 -6.37 10.38
CA MET A 9 11.86 -6.23 11.83
C MET A 9 10.68 -7.02 12.37
N ASP A 10 10.87 -7.68 13.51
CA ASP A 10 9.82 -8.45 14.17
C ASP A 10 9.45 -7.78 15.50
N PHE A 11 8.17 -7.49 15.67
CA PHE A 11 7.63 -6.82 16.85
C PHE A 11 6.52 -7.68 17.46
N SER A 12 6.61 -7.95 18.76
CA SER A 12 5.51 -8.60 19.47
C SER A 12 4.22 -7.78 19.35
N ASN A 13 3.09 -8.45 19.10
CA ASN A 13 1.79 -7.79 19.02
C ASN A 13 1.29 -7.41 20.43
N ARG A 14 1.41 -6.12 20.78
CA ARG A 14 0.94 -5.51 22.03
C ARG A 14 -0.27 -4.60 21.79
N GLY A 15 -1.09 -4.93 20.78
CA GLY A 15 -2.29 -4.18 20.42
C GLY A 15 -1.97 -2.77 19.91
N ALA A 16 -2.69 -1.77 20.41
CA ALA A 16 -2.62 -0.39 19.91
C ALA A 16 -1.20 0.21 19.88
N SER A 17 -0.36 -0.14 20.85
CA SER A 17 1.04 0.33 20.90
C SER A 17 1.85 -0.13 19.68
N THR A 18 1.78 -1.42 19.34
CA THR A 18 2.42 -1.99 18.14
C THR A 18 1.80 -1.39 16.87
N LEU A 19 0.48 -1.22 16.80
CA LEU A 19 -0.17 -0.64 15.62
C LEU A 19 0.25 0.83 15.39
N ASN A 20 0.44 1.61 16.44
CA ASN A 20 0.94 2.99 16.37
C ASN A 20 2.40 3.03 15.91
N LEU A 21 3.25 2.12 16.42
CA LEU A 21 4.62 1.97 15.95
C LEU A 21 4.67 1.65 14.46
N LEU A 22 3.90 0.65 14.01
CA LEU A 22 3.85 0.27 12.60
C LEU A 22 3.38 1.44 11.71
N LYS A 23 2.34 2.18 12.13
CA LYS A 23 1.88 3.39 11.41
C LYS A 23 3.00 4.44 11.27
N ARG A 24 3.83 4.62 12.29
CA ARG A 24 4.97 5.55 12.24
C ARG A 24 6.06 5.05 11.31
N LEU A 25 6.34 3.74 11.30
CA LEU A 25 7.31 3.13 10.38
C LEU A 25 6.84 3.22 8.93
N ASP A 26 5.54 3.04 8.66
CA ASP A 26 4.95 3.25 7.33
C ASP A 26 5.23 4.67 6.84
N ALA A 27 4.94 5.69 7.68
CA ALA A 27 5.17 7.10 7.36
C ALA A 27 6.65 7.41 7.07
N LEU A 28 7.56 7.00 7.96
CA LEU A 28 9.00 7.20 7.79
C LEU A 28 9.52 6.52 6.50
N THR A 29 9.01 5.32 6.20
CA THR A 29 9.39 4.59 5.00
C THR A 29 8.96 5.35 3.75
N THR A 30 7.73 5.86 3.71
CA THR A 30 7.23 6.64 2.56
C THR A 30 7.91 8.01 2.44
N GLU A 31 8.19 8.70 3.55
CA GLU A 31 8.91 9.98 3.57
C GLU A 31 10.34 9.85 3.02
N ALA A 32 10.98 8.70 3.26
CA ALA A 32 12.30 8.38 2.72
C ALA A 32 12.28 7.89 1.24
N GLY A 33 11.13 7.91 0.57
CA GLY A 33 10.97 7.38 -0.80
C GLY A 33 11.03 5.85 -0.89
N GLY A 34 10.92 5.17 0.24
CA GLY A 34 10.85 3.71 0.35
C GLY A 34 9.44 3.18 0.09
N ARG A 35 9.28 1.86 0.26
CA ARG A 35 7.97 1.20 0.17
C ARG A 35 7.84 0.10 1.22
N VAL A 36 6.63 -0.07 1.72
CA VAL A 36 6.27 -1.21 2.58
C VAL A 36 5.91 -2.40 1.70
N ASN A 37 6.39 -3.60 2.07
CA ASN A 37 6.16 -4.79 1.29
C ASN A 37 4.78 -5.41 1.62
N PRO A 38 3.85 -5.53 0.65
CA PRO A 38 2.48 -5.98 0.92
C PRO A 38 2.36 -7.47 1.29
N TYR A 39 3.34 -8.33 0.98
CA TYR A 39 3.17 -9.80 1.12
C TYR A 39 2.90 -10.30 2.54
N LYS A 40 3.30 -9.53 3.56
CA LYS A 40 3.08 -9.82 5.00
C LYS A 40 2.23 -8.77 5.69
N ASP A 41 1.73 -7.80 4.94
CA ASP A 41 1.08 -6.64 5.52
C ASP A 41 -0.44 -6.81 5.54
N GLN A 42 -1.02 -6.72 6.75
CA GLN A 42 -2.46 -6.81 6.99
C GLN A 42 -3.16 -5.45 7.16
N ARG A 43 -2.42 -4.34 7.12
CA ARG A 43 -2.86 -3.01 7.60
C ARG A 43 -2.62 -1.85 6.62
N MET A 44 -2.00 -2.12 5.46
CA MET A 44 -1.51 -1.13 4.53
C MET A 44 -2.65 -0.21 4.14
N SER A 45 -2.41 1.08 4.31
CA SER A 45 -3.34 2.12 3.89
C SER A 45 -3.26 2.33 2.39
N ALA A 46 -4.35 2.82 1.79
CA ALA A 46 -4.39 3.25 0.40
C ALA A 46 -3.28 4.26 0.08
N ALA A 47 -3.01 5.22 0.98
CA ALA A 47 -1.97 6.23 0.80
C ALA A 47 -0.55 5.62 0.79
N THR A 48 -0.25 4.71 1.73
CA THR A 48 1.03 3.99 1.77
C THR A 48 1.25 3.15 0.52
N PHE A 49 0.19 2.48 0.05
CA PHE A 49 0.22 1.71 -1.19
C PHE A 49 0.51 2.60 -2.41
N ALA A 50 -0.22 3.70 -2.57
CA ALA A 50 -0.03 4.63 -3.68
C ALA A 50 1.39 5.22 -3.71
N ALA A 51 1.94 5.59 -2.55
CA ALA A 51 3.30 6.12 -2.45
C ALA A 51 4.37 5.09 -2.82
N GLY A 52 4.20 3.82 -2.42
CA GLY A 52 5.16 2.76 -2.69
C GLY A 52 5.10 2.19 -4.11
N PHE A 53 3.91 2.22 -4.73
CA PHE A 53 3.58 1.56 -6.00
C PHE A 53 2.78 2.51 -6.92
N PRO A 54 3.37 3.63 -7.37
CA PRO A 54 2.64 4.63 -8.15
C PRO A 54 2.08 4.10 -9.49
N GLU A 55 2.64 3.03 -10.02
CA GLU A 55 2.20 2.37 -11.26
C GLU A 55 1.02 1.40 -11.06
N TRP A 56 0.41 1.35 -9.86
CA TRP A 56 -0.74 0.47 -9.58
C TRP A 56 -1.94 0.65 -10.54
N PRO A 57 -2.26 1.84 -11.11
CA PRO A 57 -3.38 1.96 -12.04
C PRO A 57 -3.16 1.15 -13.33
N GLU A 58 -1.90 0.98 -13.75
CA GLU A 58 -1.56 0.15 -14.91
C GLU A 58 -1.92 -1.31 -14.66
N LEU A 59 -1.68 -1.81 -13.44
CA LEU A 59 -2.10 -3.15 -13.07
C LEU A 59 -3.63 -3.27 -13.00
N GLU A 60 -4.33 -2.26 -12.49
CA GLU A 60 -5.79 -2.26 -12.45
C GLU A 60 -6.41 -2.37 -13.86
N ARG A 61 -5.83 -1.70 -14.86
CA ARG A 61 -6.27 -1.81 -16.26
C ARG A 61 -6.23 -3.24 -16.82
N HIS A 62 -5.36 -4.09 -16.27
CA HIS A 62 -5.20 -5.48 -16.68
C HIS A 62 -5.87 -6.48 -15.74
N ARG A 63 -6.37 -6.04 -14.57
CA ARG A 63 -7.00 -6.92 -13.59
C ARG A 63 -8.39 -7.34 -14.08
N ASP A 64 -8.68 -8.64 -14.04
CA ASP A 64 -10.06 -9.12 -14.17
C ASP A 64 -10.89 -8.62 -12.98
N PRO A 65 -11.99 -7.88 -13.18
CA PRO A 65 -12.85 -7.37 -12.12
C PRO A 65 -13.29 -8.42 -11.09
N ARG A 66 -13.41 -9.69 -11.49
CA ARG A 66 -13.78 -10.82 -10.61
C ARG A 66 -12.66 -11.21 -9.63
N PHE A 67 -11.40 -10.89 -9.93
CA PHE A 67 -10.27 -11.12 -9.03
C PHE A 67 -10.13 -9.95 -8.07
N SER A 68 -10.69 -10.08 -6.86
CA SER A 68 -10.68 -9.03 -5.85
C SER A 68 -10.38 -9.59 -4.46
N SER A 69 -9.24 -9.20 -3.90
CA SER A 69 -8.85 -9.51 -2.51
C SER A 69 -9.21 -8.36 -1.57
N ASP A 70 -9.26 -8.63 -0.25
CA ASP A 70 -9.43 -7.57 0.75
C ASP A 70 -8.31 -6.53 0.70
N PHE A 71 -7.09 -6.95 0.35
CA PHE A 71 -5.99 -6.01 0.12
C PHE A 71 -6.31 -5.05 -1.01
N TRP A 72 -6.77 -5.55 -2.16
CA TRP A 72 -7.08 -4.73 -3.33
C TRP A 72 -8.26 -3.78 -3.07
N ARG A 73 -9.27 -4.25 -2.34
CA ARG A 73 -10.41 -3.43 -1.87
C ARG A 73 -9.97 -2.27 -0.98
N ARG A 74 -9.13 -2.52 0.02
CA ARG A 74 -8.66 -1.51 0.99
C ARG A 74 -7.67 -0.50 0.36
N THR A 75 -6.97 -0.90 -0.70
CA THR A 75 -5.91 -0.10 -1.31
C THR A 75 -6.35 0.48 -2.65
N ALA A 76 -6.05 -0.19 -3.77
CA ALA A 76 -6.30 0.26 -5.13
C ALA A 76 -7.74 0.73 -5.37
N LEU A 77 -8.75 -0.08 -5.01
CA LEU A 77 -10.15 0.29 -5.28
C LEU A 77 -10.61 1.47 -4.41
N SER A 78 -10.06 1.60 -3.20
CA SER A 78 -10.30 2.78 -2.34
C SER A 78 -9.71 4.05 -2.94
N LEU A 79 -8.63 3.96 -3.71
CA LEU A 79 -8.03 5.10 -4.43
C LEU A 79 -8.87 5.46 -5.66
N SER A 80 -9.28 4.47 -6.46
CA SER A 80 -10.11 4.70 -7.65
C SER A 80 -11.47 5.32 -7.33
N ALA A 81 -12.09 4.97 -6.20
CA ALA A 81 -13.36 5.55 -5.77
C ALA A 81 -13.29 7.07 -5.49
N HIS A 82 -12.09 7.64 -5.32
CA HIS A 82 -11.86 9.06 -5.06
C HIS A 82 -11.27 9.81 -6.25
N VAL A 83 -11.05 9.15 -7.39
CA VAL A 83 -10.66 9.81 -8.64
C VAL A 83 -11.94 10.08 -9.43
N PRO A 84 -12.39 11.35 -9.59
CA PRO A 84 -13.45 11.63 -10.55
C PRO A 84 -12.94 11.17 -11.90
N ALA A 85 -13.77 10.40 -12.63
CA ALA A 85 -13.44 9.80 -13.92
C ALA A 85 -12.67 10.79 -14.81
N LEU A 86 -11.34 10.67 -14.82
CA LEU A 86 -10.47 11.52 -15.62
C LEU A 86 -10.44 10.90 -17.01
N ALA A 87 -11.13 11.60 -17.91
CA ALA A 87 -10.97 11.59 -19.35
C ALA A 87 -10.99 10.21 -20.03
N ALA A 88 -12.19 9.77 -20.38
CA ALA A 88 -12.35 9.03 -21.62
C ALA A 88 -12.18 10.01 -22.79
N GLU A 89 -11.02 9.95 -23.45
CA GLU A 89 -10.87 10.27 -24.88
C GLU A 89 -10.67 8.95 -25.63
#